data_AF-A0A2E1IL83-F1
#
_entry.id   AF-A0A2E1IL83-F1
#
_cell.length_a   1.000
_cell.length_b   1.000
_cell.length_c   1.000
_cell.angle_alpha   90.00
_cell.angle_beta   90.00
_cell.angle_gamma   90.00
#
_symmetry.space_group_name_H-M   'P 1'
#
loop_
_entity.id
_entity.type
_entity.pdbx_description
1 polymer ?
#
loop_
_entity_poly.entity_id
_entity_poly.type
_entity_poly.pdbx_seq_one_letter_code
_entity_poly.pdbx_strand_id
1 'polypeptide(L)'
;MQRQTPDQLLQELAGVDDLLIVQDLDGVCMQLVKDPLTRQMDRSYVEAAARLEGRFVVLTNGEHEGRRGVNRLVEQSLGDPERPGRDGLYLPGLAAGGVQLQDRYGQLQHPGVSDAEMAFLAAAPRRMETLLLERLPPLLPELDRAALEASAQAAVLDTQVSPTVNLNGVFAAVAGDVARQRALQAMLLELMGQLLAEAEAEGLKGSFFLHVAPNLGRDAHGQERVKPSVPGDVGSTDVQFMLTGSLKEAGLLVLLNQHIARRWGEAPLGEGFNVRTAPHDHDALLKLATTRIAPDRMPLLVGVGDTVTSTRSEDGSEWLRGGSDRGFLTLLQDLGAWSGCANRVVLVDSSHGEVDRPNLADGTLRGISDPEDPLRLDVLMPGGPTAYISWFVALAMARS
;
A
#
# COMPACT_ATOMS: atom_id res chain seq x y z
N MET A 1 24.96 -4.82 -9.87
CA MET A 1 25.16 -3.36 -10.01
C MET A 1 25.38 -2.76 -8.63
N GLN A 2 26.19 -1.71 -8.54
CA GLN A 2 26.34 -0.95 -7.29
C GLN A 2 25.09 -0.08 -7.10
N ARG A 3 24.53 -0.09 -5.88
CA ARG A 3 23.38 0.77 -5.52
C ARG A 3 23.80 2.23 -5.52
N GLN A 4 22.88 3.11 -5.92
CA GLN A 4 23.08 4.56 -5.85
C GLN A 4 22.88 5.04 -4.41
N THR A 5 23.54 6.13 -4.04
CA THR A 5 23.26 6.84 -2.79
C THR A 5 22.06 7.78 -2.95
N PRO A 6 21.38 8.16 -1.86
CA PRO A 6 20.31 9.16 -1.90
C PRO A 6 20.75 10.49 -2.55
N ASP A 7 21.99 10.94 -2.31
CA ASP A 7 22.53 12.17 -2.91
C ASP A 7 22.74 12.05 -4.43
N GLN A 8 23.19 10.88 -4.90
CA GLN A 8 23.32 10.61 -6.34
C GLN A 8 21.95 10.63 -7.01
N LEU A 9 20.95 10.01 -6.38
CA LEU A 9 19.57 10.04 -6.88
C LEU A 9 19.03 11.48 -6.90
N LEU A 10 19.26 12.28 -5.86
CA LEU A 10 18.84 13.68 -5.83
C LEU A 10 19.42 14.46 -7.01
N GLN A 11 20.72 14.35 -7.24
CA GLN A 11 21.41 15.01 -8.35
C GLN A 11 20.89 14.56 -9.71
N GLU A 12 20.65 13.26 -9.87
CA GLU A 12 20.05 12.69 -11.08
C GLU A 12 18.68 13.31 -11.34
N LEU A 13 17.81 13.32 -10.33
CA LEU A 13 16.42 13.75 -10.48
C LEU A 13 16.25 15.27 -10.56
N ALA A 14 17.18 16.08 -10.07
CA ALA A 14 17.02 17.54 -10.04
C ALA A 14 16.78 18.16 -11.44
N GLY A 15 17.43 17.63 -12.47
CA GLY A 15 17.36 18.16 -13.84
C GLY A 15 16.40 17.43 -14.79
N VAL A 16 15.65 16.43 -14.32
CA VAL A 16 14.80 15.60 -15.20
C VAL A 16 13.55 16.37 -15.62
N ASP A 17 13.33 16.52 -16.93
CA ASP A 17 12.17 17.25 -17.47
C ASP A 17 10.85 16.48 -17.31
N ASP A 18 10.86 15.18 -17.65
CA ASP A 18 9.70 14.29 -17.58
C ASP A 18 9.89 13.26 -16.46
N LEU A 19 9.41 13.61 -15.27
CA LEU A 19 9.55 12.84 -14.04
C LEU A 19 8.18 12.52 -13.47
N LEU A 20 7.99 11.27 -13.05
CA LEU A 20 6.85 10.86 -12.23
C LEU A 20 7.33 9.97 -11.08
N ILE A 21 7.14 10.48 -9.86
CA ILE A 21 7.36 9.78 -8.60
C ILE A 21 6.03 9.16 -8.16
N VAL A 22 6.02 7.85 -7.97
CA VAL A 22 4.87 7.07 -7.49
C VAL A 22 5.25 6.41 -6.18
N GLN A 23 4.51 6.72 -5.11
CA GLN A 23 4.95 6.46 -3.74
C GLN A 23 3.85 5.83 -2.90
N ASP A 24 4.17 4.82 -2.09
CA ASP A 24 3.34 4.48 -0.93
C ASP A 24 3.47 5.54 0.18
N LEU A 25 2.68 5.44 1.25
CA LEU A 25 2.59 6.42 2.32
C LEU A 25 3.09 5.89 3.66
N ASP A 26 2.38 4.92 4.22
CA ASP A 26 2.74 4.28 5.49
C ASP A 26 4.11 3.60 5.38
N GLY A 27 5.02 3.88 6.32
CA GLY A 27 6.39 3.38 6.29
C GLY A 27 7.34 4.10 5.33
N VAL A 28 6.83 4.97 4.46
CA VAL A 28 7.64 5.76 3.51
C VAL A 28 7.78 7.21 3.98
N CYS A 29 6.68 7.94 4.10
CA CYS A 29 6.67 9.35 4.51
C CYS A 29 5.99 9.58 5.87
N MET A 30 5.64 8.49 6.55
CA MET A 30 5.17 8.48 7.93
C MET A 30 5.57 7.16 8.59
N GLN A 31 5.65 7.14 9.92
CA GLN A 31 6.03 5.95 10.67
C GLN A 31 4.92 4.89 10.62
N LEU A 32 5.31 3.61 10.61
CA LEU A 32 4.37 2.51 10.88
C LEU A 32 4.04 2.51 12.37
N VAL A 33 2.75 2.59 12.69
CA VAL A 33 2.24 2.59 14.06
C VAL A 33 1.24 1.44 14.24
N LYS A 34 1.06 0.97 15.47
CA LYS A 34 0.09 -0.10 15.76
C LYS A 34 -1.35 0.38 15.65
N ASP A 35 -1.62 1.62 16.04
CA ASP A 35 -2.93 2.26 15.89
C ASP A 35 -2.85 3.33 14.78
N PRO A 36 -3.49 3.11 13.62
CA PRO A 36 -3.50 4.09 12.52
C PRO A 36 -4.00 5.50 12.89
N LEU A 37 -4.69 5.68 14.03
CA LEU A 37 -5.12 6.99 14.54
C LEU A 37 -3.98 7.80 15.17
N THR A 38 -2.85 7.19 15.50
CA THR A 38 -1.68 7.89 16.09
C THR A 38 -0.68 8.35 15.04
N ARG A 39 -0.93 8.06 13.76
CA ARG A 39 -0.09 8.50 12.64
C ARG A 39 0.03 10.02 12.60
N GLN A 40 1.18 10.47 12.14
CA GLN A 40 1.47 11.89 11.93
C GLN A 40 2.11 12.08 10.56
N MET A 41 1.77 13.18 9.91
CA MET A 41 2.38 13.61 8.67
C MET A 41 3.26 14.82 8.94
N ASP A 42 4.45 14.86 8.34
CA ASP A 42 5.32 16.01 8.42
C ASP A 42 4.79 17.17 7.54
N ARG A 43 4.72 18.38 8.11
CA ARG A 43 4.23 19.56 7.40
C ARG A 43 5.11 19.91 6.19
N SER A 44 6.43 19.83 6.34
CA SER A 44 7.37 20.16 5.25
C SER A 44 7.26 19.17 4.11
N TYR A 45 6.95 17.89 4.40
CA TYR A 45 6.63 16.90 3.38
C TYR A 45 5.39 17.28 2.56
N VAL A 46 4.28 17.66 3.22
CA VAL A 46 3.06 18.10 2.53
C VAL A 46 3.34 19.31 1.63
N GLU A 47 4.06 20.31 2.15
CA GLU A 47 4.42 21.50 1.39
C GLU A 47 5.38 21.18 0.22
N ALA A 48 6.28 20.20 0.38
CA ALA A 48 7.15 19.70 -0.68
C ALA A 48 6.39 18.92 -1.77
N ALA A 49 5.44 18.07 -1.38
CA ALA A 49 4.60 17.32 -2.31
C ALA A 49 3.80 18.27 -3.21
N ALA A 50 3.25 19.36 -2.64
CA ALA A 50 2.53 20.38 -3.40
C ALA A 50 3.44 21.13 -4.42
N ARG A 51 4.74 21.31 -4.13
CA ARG A 51 5.70 21.90 -5.07
C ARG A 51 6.04 20.97 -6.23
N LEU A 52 5.92 19.66 -6.04
CA LEU A 52 6.13 18.64 -7.06
C LEU A 52 4.85 18.32 -7.83
N GLU A 53 3.92 19.27 -7.94
CA GLU A 53 2.70 19.15 -8.74
C GLU A 53 2.99 18.58 -10.14
N GLY A 54 2.16 17.60 -10.54
CA GLY A 54 2.26 16.93 -11.83
C GLY A 54 3.42 15.96 -11.97
N ARG A 55 4.29 15.85 -10.95
CA ARG A 55 5.48 14.98 -10.94
C ARG A 55 5.50 14.01 -9.76
N PHE A 56 4.58 14.17 -8.82
CA PHE A 56 4.43 13.31 -7.65
C PHE A 56 2.97 12.89 -7.51
N VAL A 57 2.76 11.60 -7.25
CA VAL A 57 1.46 11.00 -6.94
C VAL A 57 1.63 9.88 -5.92
N VAL A 58 0.60 9.66 -5.11
CA VAL A 58 0.55 8.55 -4.16
C VAL A 58 -0.14 7.33 -4.77
N LEU A 59 0.26 6.15 -4.30
CA LEU A 59 -0.32 4.86 -4.64
C LEU A 59 -0.29 3.96 -3.40
N THR A 60 -1.38 3.98 -2.64
CA THR A 60 -1.44 3.35 -1.31
C THR A 60 -2.62 2.38 -1.17
N ASN A 61 -2.51 1.45 -0.23
CA ASN A 61 -3.62 0.61 0.20
C ASN A 61 -4.47 1.29 1.29
N GLY A 62 -3.92 2.30 1.99
CA GLY A 62 -4.72 3.16 2.86
C GLY A 62 -5.72 4.02 2.08
N GLU A 63 -6.60 4.72 2.78
CA GLU A 63 -7.60 5.61 2.17
C GLU A 63 -7.22 7.08 2.29
N HIS A 64 -7.68 7.89 1.34
CA HIS A 64 -7.60 9.35 1.41
C HIS A 64 -8.56 9.91 2.46
N GLU A 65 -9.79 9.39 2.47
CA GLU A 65 -10.88 9.88 3.32
C GLU A 65 -11.19 8.98 4.53
N GLY A 66 -12.19 9.38 5.30
CA GLY A 66 -12.60 8.70 6.53
C GLY A 66 -11.80 9.14 7.76
N ARG A 67 -12.15 8.56 8.91
CA ARG A 67 -11.55 8.90 10.21
C ARG A 67 -10.05 8.63 10.24
N ARG A 68 -9.62 7.59 9.52
CA ARG A 68 -8.24 7.12 9.41
C ARG A 68 -7.62 7.50 8.05
N GLY A 69 -8.28 8.36 7.28
CA GLY A 69 -7.81 8.79 5.98
C GLY A 69 -6.62 9.72 6.04
N VAL A 70 -5.79 9.70 5.00
CA VAL A 70 -4.59 10.54 4.86
C VAL A 70 -4.93 12.04 4.87
N ASN A 71 -6.11 12.44 4.37
CA ASN A 71 -6.53 13.85 4.36
C ASN A 71 -6.55 14.45 5.77
N ARG A 72 -6.97 13.69 6.78
CA ARG A 72 -6.97 14.16 8.17
C ARG A 72 -5.55 14.40 8.69
N LEU A 73 -4.59 13.60 8.26
CA LEU A 73 -3.18 13.80 8.62
C LEU A 73 -2.61 15.08 7.98
N VAL A 74 -3.01 15.36 6.74
CA VAL A 74 -2.64 16.60 6.03
C VAL A 74 -3.23 17.84 6.71
N GLU A 75 -4.51 17.80 7.05
CA GLU A 75 -5.21 18.88 7.76
C GLU A 75 -4.57 19.16 9.14
N GLN A 76 -4.30 18.09 9.90
CA GLN A 76 -3.65 18.18 11.21
C GLN A 76 -2.24 18.74 11.12
N SER A 77 -1.42 18.31 10.15
CA SER A 77 -0.05 18.80 10.01
C SER A 77 0.03 20.27 9.63
N LEU A 78 -0.96 20.77 8.88
CA LEU A 78 -1.06 22.17 8.48
C LEU A 78 -1.73 23.06 9.54
N GLY A 79 -2.47 22.46 10.48
CA GLY A 79 -3.18 23.16 11.55
C GLY A 79 -4.40 23.95 11.09
N ASP A 80 -4.88 23.69 9.87
CA ASP A 80 -6.05 24.34 9.26
C ASP A 80 -6.75 23.29 8.36
N PRO A 81 -7.98 22.86 8.69
CA PRO A 81 -8.68 21.82 7.93
C PRO A 81 -9.18 22.28 6.55
N GLU A 82 -9.34 23.58 6.32
CA GLU A 82 -9.86 24.12 5.05
C GLU A 82 -8.72 24.47 4.08
N ARG A 83 -7.54 24.77 4.62
CA ARG A 83 -6.35 25.14 3.83
C ARG A 83 -6.00 24.14 2.73
N PRO A 84 -5.99 22.81 2.96
CA PRO A 84 -5.54 21.88 1.94
C PRO A 84 -6.46 21.86 0.71
N GLY A 85 -7.78 21.84 0.94
CA GLY A 85 -8.76 21.91 -0.16
C GLY A 85 -8.74 23.24 -0.89
N ARG A 86 -8.55 24.36 -0.17
CA ARG A 86 -8.46 25.70 -0.77
C ARG A 86 -7.19 25.91 -1.60
N ASP A 87 -6.05 25.50 -1.06
CA ASP A 87 -4.72 25.82 -1.61
C ASP A 87 -4.14 24.67 -2.46
N GLY A 88 -4.87 23.55 -2.60
CA GLY A 88 -4.46 22.38 -3.37
C GLY A 88 -3.29 21.63 -2.73
N LEU A 89 -3.35 21.35 -1.43
CA LEU A 89 -2.27 20.72 -0.66
C LEU A 89 -2.55 19.26 -0.27
N TYR A 90 -3.70 18.69 -0.65
CA TYR A 90 -3.90 17.25 -0.47
C TYR A 90 -2.96 16.47 -1.38
N LEU A 91 -2.61 15.25 -0.95
CA LEU A 91 -1.73 14.37 -1.71
C LEU A 91 -2.56 13.75 -2.86
N PRO A 92 -2.25 14.05 -4.14
CA PRO A 92 -3.00 13.51 -5.26
C PRO A 92 -2.57 12.07 -5.57
N GLY A 93 -3.48 11.29 -6.13
CA GLY A 93 -3.18 9.93 -6.59
C GLY A 93 -4.23 8.91 -6.16
N LEU A 94 -3.79 7.67 -6.04
CA LEU A 94 -4.65 6.52 -5.82
C LEU A 94 -4.49 5.94 -4.42
N ALA A 95 -5.63 5.62 -3.82
CA ALA A 95 -5.78 4.99 -2.52
C ALA A 95 -6.63 3.71 -2.64
N ALA A 96 -6.73 2.95 -1.55
CA ALA A 96 -7.44 1.67 -1.47
C ALA A 96 -7.02 0.67 -2.56
N GLY A 97 -5.72 0.63 -2.86
CA GLY A 97 -5.16 -0.24 -3.90
C GLY A 97 -5.49 0.19 -5.33
N GLY A 98 -6.05 1.39 -5.54
CA GLY A 98 -6.27 1.94 -6.88
C GLY A 98 -7.69 2.37 -7.22
N VAL A 99 -8.66 2.11 -6.35
CA VAL A 99 -10.09 2.43 -6.63
C VAL A 99 -10.51 3.79 -6.13
N GLN A 100 -9.78 4.40 -5.20
CA GLN A 100 -10.09 5.74 -4.70
C GLN A 100 -9.12 6.76 -5.29
N LEU A 101 -9.58 7.53 -6.27
CA LEU A 101 -8.79 8.56 -6.95
C LEU A 101 -9.07 9.93 -6.33
N GLN A 102 -8.00 10.63 -5.97
CA GLN A 102 -8.05 11.98 -5.42
C GLN A 102 -7.20 12.95 -6.23
N ASP A 103 -7.72 14.16 -6.45
CA ASP A 103 -6.93 15.30 -6.92
C ASP A 103 -6.33 16.12 -5.76
N ARG A 104 -5.50 17.11 -6.07
CA ARG A 104 -4.83 17.93 -5.05
C ARG A 104 -5.78 18.80 -4.22
N TYR A 105 -7.04 18.94 -4.64
CA TYR A 105 -8.07 19.74 -3.96
C TYR A 105 -9.03 18.87 -3.12
N GLY A 106 -8.82 17.55 -3.08
CA GLY A 106 -9.63 16.62 -2.31
C GLY A 106 -10.88 16.14 -3.05
N GLN A 107 -10.97 16.32 -4.37
CA GLN A 107 -12.06 15.77 -5.15
C GLN A 107 -11.87 14.26 -5.34
N LEU A 108 -12.81 13.48 -4.80
CA LEU A 108 -12.76 12.02 -4.86
C LEU A 108 -13.62 11.43 -5.96
N GLN A 109 -13.11 10.36 -6.55
CA GLN A 109 -13.83 9.50 -7.48
C GLN A 109 -13.54 8.03 -7.16
N HIS A 110 -14.50 7.17 -7.51
CA HIS A 110 -14.36 5.71 -7.38
C HIS A 110 -14.53 5.00 -8.73
N PRO A 111 -13.59 5.16 -9.69
CA PRO A 111 -13.77 4.66 -11.05
C PRO A 111 -13.98 3.14 -11.09
N GLY A 112 -15.07 2.72 -11.74
CA GLY A 112 -15.38 1.30 -11.94
C GLY A 112 -16.00 0.60 -10.72
N VAL A 113 -16.37 1.33 -9.67
CA VAL A 113 -17.06 0.80 -8.48
C VAL A 113 -18.56 1.07 -8.60
N SER A 114 -19.37 0.05 -8.33
CA SER A 114 -20.84 0.14 -8.38
C SER A 114 -21.47 0.56 -7.04
N ASP A 115 -22.68 1.10 -7.10
CA ASP A 115 -23.45 1.46 -5.89
C ASP A 115 -23.71 0.25 -4.98
N ALA A 116 -23.90 -0.94 -5.56
CA ALA A 116 -24.12 -2.17 -4.79
C ALA A 116 -22.87 -2.59 -4.01
N GLU A 117 -21.68 -2.48 -4.63
CA GLU A 117 -20.42 -2.72 -3.94
C GLU A 117 -20.20 -1.70 -2.81
N MET A 118 -20.45 -0.41 -3.06
CA MET A 118 -20.34 0.64 -2.04
C MET A 118 -21.29 0.40 -0.86
N ALA A 119 -22.53 -0.04 -1.13
CA ALA A 119 -23.50 -0.36 -0.09
C ALA A 119 -23.06 -1.55 0.78
N PHE A 120 -22.49 -2.59 0.16
CA PHE A 120 -21.94 -3.74 0.90
C PHE A 120 -20.75 -3.33 1.78
N LEU A 121 -19.80 -2.57 1.23
CA LEU A 121 -18.61 -2.09 1.95
C LEU A 121 -19.01 -1.21 3.14
N ALA A 122 -20.05 -0.38 3.01
CA ALA A 122 -20.54 0.44 4.12
C ALA A 122 -21.11 -0.39 5.29
N ALA A 123 -21.64 -1.59 5.03
CA ALA A 123 -22.16 -2.50 6.05
C ALA A 123 -21.07 -3.41 6.66
N ALA A 124 -20.00 -3.66 5.93
CA ALA A 124 -18.96 -4.63 6.28
C ALA A 124 -18.31 -4.41 7.66
N PRO A 125 -17.90 -3.18 8.08
CA PRO A 125 -17.26 -2.98 9.38
C PRO A 125 -18.09 -3.49 10.57
N ARG A 126 -19.40 -3.17 10.59
CA ARG A 126 -20.31 -3.65 11.64
C ARG A 126 -20.42 -5.18 11.64
N ARG A 127 -20.41 -5.77 10.44
CA ARG A 127 -20.46 -7.23 10.29
C ARG A 127 -19.17 -7.88 10.81
N MET A 128 -18.01 -7.31 10.48
CA MET A 128 -16.71 -7.76 10.98
C MET A 128 -16.64 -7.71 12.51
N GLU A 129 -17.10 -6.62 13.13
CA GLU A 129 -17.14 -6.47 14.59
C GLU A 129 -18.01 -7.55 15.24
N THR A 130 -19.18 -7.82 14.66
CA THR A 130 -20.09 -8.87 15.13
C THR A 130 -19.40 -10.24 15.09
N LEU A 131 -18.77 -10.57 13.96
CA LEU A 131 -18.06 -11.85 13.79
C LEU A 131 -16.85 -11.98 14.73
N LEU A 132 -16.14 -10.88 15.01
CA LEU A 132 -15.05 -10.87 16.00
C LEU A 132 -15.58 -11.19 17.40
N LEU A 133 -16.70 -10.59 17.81
CA LEU A 133 -17.30 -10.85 19.12
C LEU A 133 -17.82 -12.28 19.28
N GLU A 134 -18.22 -12.92 18.18
CA GLU A 134 -18.61 -14.33 18.16
C GLU A 134 -17.39 -15.27 18.33
N ARG A 135 -16.23 -14.90 17.78
CA ARG A 135 -15.08 -15.81 17.60
C ARG A 135 -13.90 -15.57 18.55
N LEU A 136 -13.75 -14.37 19.10
CA LEU A 136 -12.68 -14.03 20.06
C LEU A 136 -12.81 -14.71 21.44
N PRO A 137 -14.01 -14.89 22.04
CA PRO A 137 -14.13 -15.44 23.39
C PRO A 137 -13.37 -16.77 23.65
N PRO A 138 -13.42 -17.79 22.76
CA PRO A 138 -12.66 -19.03 22.99
C PRO A 138 -11.14 -18.87 22.84
N LEU A 139 -10.66 -17.83 22.14
CA LEU A 139 -9.24 -17.57 21.91
C LEU A 139 -8.61 -16.70 23.01
N LEU A 140 -9.45 -15.92 23.69
CA LEU A 140 -9.06 -14.97 24.74
C LEU A 140 -9.93 -15.16 26.00
N PRO A 141 -9.95 -16.36 26.61
CA PRO A 141 -10.76 -16.62 27.80
C PRO A 141 -10.41 -15.75 29.01
N GLU A 142 -9.25 -15.11 29.00
CA GLU A 142 -8.79 -14.16 30.02
C GLU A 142 -9.45 -12.78 29.95
N LEU A 143 -10.05 -12.41 28.80
CA LEU A 143 -10.71 -11.13 28.62
C LEU A 143 -12.18 -11.22 29.02
N ASP A 144 -12.64 -10.23 29.79
CA ASP A 144 -14.06 -10.09 30.04
C ASP A 144 -14.81 -9.55 28.81
N ARG A 145 -16.14 -9.52 28.88
CA ARG A 145 -16.99 -9.05 27.78
C ARG A 145 -16.67 -7.62 27.34
N ALA A 146 -16.42 -6.72 28.29
CA ALA A 146 -16.15 -5.32 27.96
C ALA A 146 -14.79 -5.16 27.26
N ALA A 147 -13.79 -5.91 27.69
CA ALA A 147 -12.48 -5.96 27.05
C ALA A 147 -12.53 -6.58 25.65
N LEU A 148 -13.35 -7.61 25.44
CA LEU A 148 -13.59 -8.20 24.12
C LEU A 148 -14.30 -7.22 23.18
N GLU A 149 -15.33 -6.51 23.67
CA GLU A 149 -16.03 -5.44 22.93
C GLU A 149 -15.07 -4.32 22.51
N ALA A 150 -14.26 -3.81 23.45
CA ALA A 150 -13.23 -2.81 23.14
C ALA A 150 -12.19 -3.32 22.12
N SER A 151 -11.78 -4.58 22.24
CA SER A 151 -10.79 -5.19 21.33
C SER A 151 -11.34 -5.36 19.91
N ALA A 152 -12.58 -5.84 19.77
CA ALA A 152 -13.21 -5.97 18.46
C ALA A 152 -13.41 -4.61 17.79
N GLN A 153 -13.89 -3.62 18.54
CA GLN A 153 -14.09 -2.26 18.03
C GLN A 153 -12.76 -1.60 17.60
N ALA A 154 -11.68 -1.81 18.35
CA ALA A 154 -10.37 -1.31 17.99
C ALA A 154 -9.76 -2.01 16.77
N ALA A 155 -10.05 -3.31 16.62
CA ALA A 155 -9.52 -4.13 15.52
C ALA A 155 -10.17 -3.79 14.17
N VAL A 156 -11.44 -3.40 14.13
CA VAL A 156 -12.11 -3.04 12.88
C VAL A 156 -11.78 -1.60 12.49
N LEU A 157 -11.15 -1.45 11.32
CA LEU A 157 -10.93 -0.15 10.70
C LEU A 157 -12.11 0.15 9.78
N ASP A 158 -12.80 1.26 10.06
CA ASP A 158 -14.01 1.75 9.38
C ASP A 158 -13.70 2.51 8.07
N THR A 159 -12.80 1.92 7.28
CA THR A 159 -12.44 2.38 5.93
C THR A 159 -13.59 2.14 4.95
N GLN A 160 -13.83 3.10 4.04
CA GLN A 160 -15.00 3.16 3.17
C GLN A 160 -15.00 2.09 2.06
N VAL A 161 -13.84 1.86 1.44
CA VAL A 161 -13.67 1.04 0.24
C VAL A 161 -12.63 -0.08 0.42
N SER A 162 -11.94 -0.12 1.55
CA SER A 162 -11.09 -1.23 1.98
C SER A 162 -11.26 -1.56 3.48
N PRO A 163 -12.46 -1.93 3.97
CA PRO A 163 -12.69 -2.35 5.35
C PRO A 163 -11.64 -3.37 5.80
N THR A 164 -11.04 -3.14 6.96
CA THR A 164 -9.88 -3.92 7.42
C THR A 164 -10.08 -4.40 8.85
N VAL A 165 -9.63 -5.62 9.14
CA VAL A 165 -9.43 -6.08 10.51
C VAL A 165 -7.93 -6.11 10.80
N ASN A 166 -7.51 -5.34 11.81
CA ASN A 166 -6.15 -5.26 12.32
C ASN A 166 -6.07 -5.89 13.71
N LEU A 167 -5.29 -6.96 13.85
CA LEU A 167 -5.19 -7.70 15.11
C LEU A 167 -3.97 -7.29 15.97
N ASN A 168 -3.23 -6.22 15.65
CA ASN A 168 -2.04 -5.82 16.42
C ASN A 168 -2.34 -5.64 17.92
N GLY A 169 -3.45 -4.98 18.25
CA GLY A 169 -3.89 -4.80 19.63
C GLY A 169 -4.26 -6.13 20.31
N VAL A 170 -4.85 -7.06 19.56
CA VAL A 170 -5.26 -8.39 20.05
C VAL A 170 -4.05 -9.30 20.28
N PHE A 171 -3.05 -9.27 19.40
CA PHE A 171 -1.83 -10.06 19.58
C PHE A 171 -1.04 -9.68 20.83
N ALA A 172 -1.15 -8.43 21.28
CA ALA A 172 -0.53 -7.98 22.53
C ALA A 172 -1.08 -8.72 23.76
N ALA A 173 -2.35 -9.15 23.73
CA ALA A 173 -2.96 -9.93 24.81
C ALA A 173 -2.39 -11.35 24.93
N VAL A 174 -1.86 -11.90 23.83
CA VAL A 174 -1.29 -13.27 23.75
C VAL A 174 0.19 -13.26 23.36
N ALA A 175 0.92 -12.24 23.81
CA ALA A 175 2.33 -12.05 23.46
C ALA A 175 3.17 -13.28 23.81
N GLY A 176 3.89 -13.81 22.81
CA GLY A 176 4.76 -14.99 22.97
C GLY A 176 4.05 -16.34 22.86
N ASP A 177 2.71 -16.38 22.86
CA ASP A 177 1.94 -17.60 22.64
C ASP A 177 1.72 -17.84 21.14
N VAL A 178 2.74 -18.40 20.48
CA VAL A 178 2.73 -18.64 19.02
C VAL A 178 1.54 -19.49 18.57
N ALA A 179 1.09 -20.44 19.40
CA ALA A 179 -0.04 -21.29 19.05
C ALA A 179 -1.35 -20.48 19.02
N ARG A 180 -1.59 -19.64 20.03
CA ARG A 180 -2.77 -18.74 20.03
C ARG A 180 -2.67 -17.65 18.97
N GLN A 181 -1.48 -17.13 18.69
CA GLN A 181 -1.27 -16.17 17.60
C GLN A 181 -1.66 -16.78 16.24
N ARG A 182 -1.22 -18.02 15.95
CA ARG A 182 -1.63 -18.74 14.74
C ARG A 182 -3.14 -19.02 14.70
N ALA A 183 -3.75 -19.34 15.84
CA ALA A 183 -5.20 -19.52 15.92
C ALA A 183 -5.97 -18.24 15.62
N LEU A 184 -5.48 -17.08 16.08
CA LEU A 184 -6.03 -15.76 15.72
C LEU A 184 -5.89 -15.47 14.21
N GLN A 185 -4.75 -15.80 13.60
CA GLN A 185 -4.56 -15.65 12.15
C GLN A 185 -5.56 -16.52 11.36
N ALA A 186 -5.75 -17.77 11.75
CA ALA A 186 -6.72 -18.66 11.11
C ALA A 186 -8.17 -18.16 11.28
N MET A 187 -8.53 -17.74 12.50
CA MET A 187 -9.84 -17.17 12.79
C MET A 187 -10.14 -15.94 11.93
N LEU A 188 -9.15 -15.05 11.75
CA LEU A 188 -9.28 -13.87 10.91
C LEU A 188 -9.56 -14.24 9.45
N LEU A 189 -8.80 -15.19 8.89
CA LEU A 189 -9.03 -15.65 7.52
C LEU A 189 -10.43 -16.26 7.34
N GLU A 190 -10.87 -17.08 8.29
CA GLU A 190 -12.21 -17.68 8.25
C GLU A 190 -13.31 -16.62 8.38
N LEU A 191 -13.09 -15.55 9.15
CA LEU A 191 -14.04 -14.45 9.32
C LEU A 191 -14.17 -13.68 8.02
N MET A 192 -13.04 -13.34 7.41
CA MET A 192 -13.01 -12.59 6.16
C MET A 192 -13.50 -13.44 4.97
N GLY A 193 -13.25 -14.75 4.99
CA GLY A 193 -13.82 -15.71 4.05
C GLY A 193 -15.34 -15.82 4.18
N GLN A 194 -15.89 -15.74 5.39
CA GLN A 194 -17.33 -15.66 5.58
C GLN A 194 -17.91 -14.38 4.97
N LEU A 195 -17.24 -13.23 5.14
CA LEU A 195 -17.69 -11.97 4.54
C LEU A 195 -17.69 -12.03 3.00
N LEU A 196 -16.70 -12.71 2.38
CA LEU A 196 -16.71 -12.98 0.94
C LEU A 196 -17.94 -13.81 0.54
N ALA A 197 -18.25 -14.87 1.26
CA ALA A 197 -19.41 -15.73 0.98
C ALA A 197 -20.74 -14.97 1.12
N GLU A 198 -20.84 -14.07 2.10
CA GLU A 198 -22.00 -13.18 2.28
C GLU A 198 -22.16 -12.23 1.08
N ALA A 199 -21.05 -11.64 0.58
CA ALA A 199 -21.07 -10.83 -0.63
C ALA A 199 -21.53 -11.63 -1.87
N GLU A 200 -21.07 -12.88 -2.03
CA GLU A 200 -21.52 -13.73 -3.12
C GLU A 200 -23.03 -14.02 -3.04
N ALA A 201 -23.56 -14.24 -1.83
CA ALA A 201 -24.98 -14.47 -1.60
C ALA A 201 -25.85 -13.24 -1.92
N GLU A 202 -25.29 -12.03 -1.81
CA GLU A 202 -25.92 -10.77 -2.22
C GLU A 202 -25.74 -10.46 -3.73
N GLY A 203 -25.18 -11.39 -4.51
CA GLY A 203 -25.00 -11.25 -5.94
C GLY A 203 -23.73 -10.50 -6.35
N LEU A 204 -22.82 -10.23 -5.41
CA LEU A 204 -21.54 -9.54 -5.63
C LEU A 204 -20.39 -10.51 -5.87
N LYS A 205 -20.67 -11.68 -6.46
CA LYS A 205 -19.67 -12.71 -6.72
C LYS A 205 -18.49 -12.16 -7.53
N GLY A 206 -17.28 -12.37 -7.02
CA GLY A 206 -16.03 -11.92 -7.65
C GLY A 206 -15.76 -10.41 -7.54
N SER A 207 -16.59 -9.66 -6.81
CA SER A 207 -16.39 -8.21 -6.62
C SER A 207 -15.27 -7.88 -5.66
N PHE A 208 -14.94 -8.81 -4.75
CA PHE A 208 -13.99 -8.62 -3.66
C PHE A 208 -12.94 -9.73 -3.57
N PHE A 209 -11.81 -9.41 -2.96
CA PHE A 209 -10.74 -10.34 -2.56
C PHE A 209 -10.16 -9.93 -1.20
N LEU A 210 -9.35 -10.82 -0.61
CA LEU A 210 -8.65 -10.55 0.64
C LEU A 210 -7.19 -10.18 0.36
N HIS A 211 -6.77 -9.03 0.88
CA HIS A 211 -5.37 -8.62 0.93
C HIS A 211 -4.82 -8.84 2.34
N VAL A 212 -3.74 -9.59 2.47
CA VAL A 212 -3.10 -9.98 3.73
C VAL A 212 -1.82 -9.17 3.90
N ALA A 213 -1.62 -8.59 5.08
CA ALA A 213 -0.43 -7.79 5.37
C ALA A 213 0.25 -8.19 6.70
N PRO A 214 1.58 -8.40 6.71
CA PRO A 214 2.41 -8.75 5.54
C PRO A 214 2.00 -10.10 4.92
N ASN A 215 2.21 -10.29 3.61
CA ASN A 215 2.04 -11.59 2.93
C ASN A 215 3.38 -12.17 2.44
N LEU A 216 3.35 -13.47 2.10
CA LEU A 216 4.46 -14.23 1.52
C LEU A 216 4.25 -14.51 0.02
N GLY A 217 3.60 -13.59 -0.70
CA GLY A 217 3.24 -13.75 -2.10
C GLY A 217 1.91 -14.49 -2.27
N ARG A 218 1.71 -15.11 -3.44
CA ARG A 218 0.48 -15.84 -3.79
C ARG A 218 0.71 -17.35 -3.84
N ASP A 219 -0.34 -18.12 -3.60
CA ASP A 219 -0.36 -19.57 -3.79
C ASP A 219 -0.74 -19.96 -5.22
N ALA A 220 -0.81 -21.28 -5.48
CA ALA A 220 -1.17 -21.82 -6.79
C ALA A 220 -2.62 -21.49 -7.22
N HIS A 221 -3.45 -21.03 -6.28
CA HIS A 221 -4.82 -20.58 -6.53
C HIS A 221 -4.92 -19.05 -6.66
N GLY A 222 -3.80 -18.33 -6.60
CA GLY A 222 -3.74 -16.88 -6.68
C GLY A 222 -4.11 -16.16 -5.38
N GLN A 223 -4.30 -16.88 -4.27
CA GLN A 223 -4.61 -16.31 -2.96
C GLN A 223 -3.34 -15.86 -2.25
N GLU A 224 -3.40 -14.76 -1.51
CA GLU A 224 -2.25 -14.27 -0.76
C GLU A 224 -1.93 -15.20 0.42
N ARG A 225 -0.65 -15.51 0.58
CA ARG A 225 -0.13 -16.40 1.63
C ARG A 225 0.06 -15.62 2.91
N VAL A 226 -0.59 -16.08 3.98
CA VAL A 226 -0.30 -15.63 5.35
C VAL A 226 1.14 -15.94 5.71
N LYS A 227 1.80 -14.96 6.33
CA LYS A 227 3.05 -15.13 7.06
C LYS A 227 2.71 -15.68 8.44
N PRO A 228 3.02 -16.94 8.77
CA PRO A 228 2.63 -17.53 10.05
C PRO A 228 3.40 -16.88 11.20
N SER A 229 2.77 -16.76 12.37
CA SER A 229 3.49 -16.35 13.59
C SER A 229 4.57 -17.36 13.96
N VAL A 230 5.72 -16.86 14.41
CA VAL A 230 6.87 -17.62 14.92
C VAL A 230 7.44 -16.92 16.16
N PRO A 231 8.32 -17.55 16.96
CA PRO A 231 8.91 -16.89 18.12
C PRO A 231 9.58 -15.57 17.74
N GLY A 232 9.09 -14.46 18.30
CA GLY A 232 9.61 -13.11 18.06
C GLY A 232 9.00 -12.36 16.88
N ASP A 233 8.11 -12.97 16.10
CA ASP A 233 7.50 -12.37 14.89
C ASP A 233 6.04 -12.82 14.78
N VAL A 234 5.11 -11.88 14.88
CA VAL A 234 3.66 -12.17 14.90
C VAL A 234 3.12 -12.56 13.52
N GLY A 235 3.89 -12.39 12.45
CA GLY A 235 3.46 -12.74 11.10
C GLY A 235 2.45 -11.75 10.51
N SER A 236 1.51 -12.23 9.70
CA SER A 236 0.40 -11.42 9.19
C SER A 236 -0.51 -10.98 10.31
N THR A 237 -0.81 -9.69 10.36
CA THR A 237 -1.63 -9.08 11.40
C THR A 237 -2.93 -8.51 10.91
N ASP A 238 -2.99 -8.22 9.61
CA ASP A 238 -4.07 -7.44 9.00
C ASP A 238 -4.62 -8.17 7.78
N VAL A 239 -5.94 -8.14 7.63
CA VAL A 239 -6.61 -8.58 6.41
C VAL A 239 -7.59 -7.49 5.98
N GLN A 240 -7.39 -6.99 4.76
CA GLN A 240 -8.23 -5.99 4.13
C GLN A 240 -9.21 -6.67 3.18
N PHE A 241 -10.47 -6.26 3.23
CA PHE A 241 -11.51 -6.66 2.30
C PHE A 241 -11.52 -5.67 1.14
N MET A 242 -10.91 -6.04 0.02
CA MET A 242 -10.65 -5.12 -1.09
C MET A 242 -11.49 -5.46 -2.31
N LEU A 243 -11.81 -4.43 -3.10
CA LEU A 243 -12.44 -4.57 -4.41
C LEU A 243 -11.48 -5.29 -5.39
N THR A 244 -11.93 -6.35 -6.05
CA THR A 244 -11.17 -7.06 -7.11
C THR A 244 -10.53 -6.11 -8.12
N GLY A 245 -9.26 -6.31 -8.42
CA GLY A 245 -8.51 -5.39 -9.31
C GLY A 245 -7.95 -4.15 -8.60
N SER A 246 -8.26 -3.90 -7.32
CA SER A 246 -7.53 -2.94 -6.47
C SER A 246 -6.10 -3.41 -6.20
N LEU A 247 -5.28 -3.41 -7.24
CA LEU A 247 -3.87 -3.79 -7.23
C LEU A 247 -3.04 -2.55 -7.54
N LYS A 248 -2.02 -2.27 -6.72
CA LYS A 248 -1.13 -1.11 -6.92
C LYS A 248 -0.50 -1.12 -8.31
N GLU A 249 -0.06 -2.27 -8.81
CA GLU A 249 0.48 -2.42 -10.17
C GLU A 249 -0.49 -1.99 -11.28
N ALA A 250 -1.79 -2.28 -11.17
CA ALA A 250 -2.79 -1.74 -12.08
C ALA A 250 -2.94 -0.21 -11.89
N GLY A 251 -2.91 0.26 -10.65
CA GLY A 251 -2.93 1.67 -10.30
C GLY A 251 -1.76 2.47 -10.89
N LEU A 252 -0.56 1.88 -10.98
CA LEU A 252 0.60 2.48 -11.66
C LEU A 252 0.27 2.82 -13.11
N LEU A 253 -0.39 1.92 -13.85
CA LEU A 253 -0.78 2.19 -15.24
C LEU A 253 -1.86 3.26 -15.36
N VAL A 254 -2.78 3.37 -14.39
CA VAL A 254 -3.76 4.46 -14.33
C VAL A 254 -3.05 5.81 -14.16
N LEU A 255 -2.13 5.91 -13.19
CA LEU A 255 -1.37 7.12 -12.91
C LEU A 255 -0.47 7.52 -14.09
N LEU A 256 0.17 6.54 -14.73
CA LEU A 256 0.97 6.75 -15.94
C LEU A 256 0.11 7.24 -17.12
N ASN A 257 -1.07 6.65 -17.33
CA ASN A 257 -2.01 7.07 -18.36
C ASN A 257 -2.46 8.53 -18.16
N GLN A 258 -2.76 8.92 -16.92
CA GLN A 258 -3.10 10.31 -16.57
C GLN A 258 -1.91 11.26 -16.77
N HIS A 259 -0.69 10.84 -16.39
CA HIS A 259 0.51 11.63 -16.60
C HIS A 259 0.77 11.91 -18.08
N ILE A 260 0.72 10.87 -18.91
CA ILE A 260 0.88 10.97 -20.36
C ILE A 260 -0.23 11.85 -20.96
N ALA A 261 -1.49 11.67 -20.53
CA ALA A 261 -2.60 12.49 -21.00
C ALA A 261 -2.40 13.99 -20.70
N ARG A 262 -1.92 14.34 -19.49
CA ARG A 262 -1.61 15.73 -19.14
C ARG A 262 -0.49 16.33 -20.00
N ARG A 263 0.52 15.52 -20.33
CA ARG A 263 1.71 15.98 -21.07
C ARG A 263 1.48 16.05 -22.57
N TRP A 264 0.75 15.09 -23.13
CA TRP A 264 0.63 14.88 -24.58
C TRP A 264 -0.80 15.11 -25.12
N GLY A 265 -1.78 15.35 -24.24
CA GLY A 265 -3.18 15.57 -24.61
C GLY A 265 -3.96 14.31 -24.98
N GLU A 266 -3.36 13.12 -24.84
CA GLU A 266 -3.95 11.84 -25.23
C GLU A 266 -3.65 10.78 -24.16
N ALA A 267 -4.69 10.06 -23.73
CA ALA A 267 -4.60 8.93 -22.81
C ALA A 267 -4.42 7.61 -23.59
N PRO A 268 -3.21 7.01 -23.67
CA PRO A 268 -2.95 5.83 -24.50
C PRO A 268 -3.75 4.58 -24.10
N LEU A 269 -4.19 4.50 -22.84
CA LEU A 269 -5.04 3.41 -22.34
C LEU A 269 -6.54 3.76 -22.39
N GLY A 270 -6.89 4.98 -22.84
CA GLY A 270 -8.24 5.54 -22.85
C GLY A 270 -8.56 6.38 -21.61
N GLU A 271 -9.47 7.35 -21.75
CA GLU A 271 -9.85 8.28 -20.67
C GLU A 271 -10.54 7.58 -19.49
N GLY A 272 -11.29 6.51 -19.76
CA GLY A 272 -12.00 5.72 -18.75
C GLY A 272 -11.19 4.59 -18.12
N PHE A 273 -9.89 4.47 -18.43
CA PHE A 273 -9.07 3.38 -17.92
C PHE A 273 -8.93 3.46 -16.40
N ASN A 274 -9.23 2.35 -15.73
CA ASN A 274 -9.19 2.23 -14.28
C ASN A 274 -8.81 0.81 -13.86
N VAL A 275 -8.47 0.63 -12.59
CA VAL A 275 -7.97 -0.64 -12.06
C VAL A 275 -8.96 -1.80 -12.16
N ARG A 276 -10.26 -1.51 -12.20
CA ARG A 276 -11.34 -2.52 -12.34
C ARG A 276 -11.43 -3.09 -13.75
N THR A 277 -10.88 -2.38 -14.73
CA THR A 277 -10.83 -2.79 -16.15
C THR A 277 -9.43 -3.21 -16.60
N ALA A 278 -8.43 -3.05 -15.74
CA ALA A 278 -7.06 -3.43 -16.01
C ALA A 278 -6.87 -4.96 -15.89
N PRO A 279 -5.90 -5.55 -16.62
CA PRO A 279 -5.48 -6.91 -16.34
C PRO A 279 -4.98 -7.07 -14.90
N HIS A 280 -5.13 -8.28 -14.33
CA HIS A 280 -4.76 -8.55 -12.93
C HIS A 280 -3.39 -9.22 -12.77
N ASP A 281 -2.81 -9.75 -13.84
CA ASP A 281 -1.49 -10.37 -13.81
C ASP A 281 -0.43 -9.44 -14.42
N HIS A 282 0.79 -9.57 -13.90
CA HIS A 282 1.94 -8.75 -14.26
C HIS A 282 2.24 -8.77 -15.77
N ASP A 283 2.25 -9.95 -16.38
CA ASP A 283 2.60 -10.11 -17.79
C ASP A 283 1.56 -9.42 -18.70
N ALA A 284 0.28 -9.52 -18.37
CA ALA A 284 -0.78 -8.84 -19.10
C ALA A 284 -0.74 -7.33 -18.91
N LEU A 285 -0.41 -6.83 -17.72
CA LEU A 285 -0.20 -5.40 -17.45
C LEU A 285 0.97 -4.84 -18.27
N LEU A 286 2.12 -5.53 -18.24
CA LEU A 286 3.29 -5.15 -19.03
C LEU A 286 2.97 -5.20 -20.53
N LYS A 287 2.30 -6.25 -21.00
CA LYS A 287 1.87 -6.37 -22.40
C LYS A 287 0.93 -5.24 -22.81
N LEU A 288 -0.03 -4.87 -21.96
CA LEU A 288 -0.94 -3.75 -22.21
C LEU A 288 -0.15 -2.44 -22.39
N ALA A 289 0.74 -2.13 -21.45
CA ALA A 289 1.56 -0.92 -21.48
C ALA A 289 2.44 -0.89 -22.73
N THR A 290 3.21 -1.95 -22.98
CA THR A 290 4.15 -2.04 -24.12
C THR A 290 3.47 -2.02 -25.50
N THR A 291 2.19 -2.40 -25.57
CA THR A 291 1.41 -2.36 -26.81
C THR A 291 0.79 -0.99 -27.08
N ARG A 292 0.43 -0.25 -26.02
CA ARG A 292 -0.39 0.97 -26.13
C ARG A 292 0.39 2.26 -25.91
N ILE A 293 1.47 2.22 -25.13
CA ILE A 293 2.28 3.38 -24.79
C ILE A 293 3.46 3.43 -25.75
N ALA A 294 3.74 4.62 -26.30
CA ALA A 294 4.94 4.82 -27.09
C ALA A 294 6.15 4.98 -26.15
N PRO A 295 7.29 4.28 -26.36
CA PRO A 295 8.44 4.34 -25.46
C PRO A 295 8.98 5.75 -25.20
N ASP A 296 8.93 6.64 -26.20
CA ASP A 296 9.36 8.04 -26.12
C ASP A 296 8.42 8.94 -25.29
N ARG A 297 7.21 8.44 -24.95
CA ARG A 297 6.27 9.11 -24.05
C ARG A 297 6.41 8.64 -22.60
N MET A 298 7.29 7.68 -22.30
CA MET A 298 7.52 7.22 -20.93
C MET A 298 8.30 8.26 -20.13
N PRO A 299 7.78 8.71 -18.98
CA PRO A 299 8.56 9.53 -18.07
C PRO A 299 9.64 8.67 -17.41
N LEU A 300 10.66 9.33 -16.84
CA LEU A 300 11.47 8.67 -15.83
C LEU A 300 10.58 8.37 -14.62
N LEU A 301 10.42 7.08 -14.29
CA LEU A 301 9.64 6.65 -13.14
C LEU A 301 10.53 6.43 -11.93
N VAL A 302 10.08 6.91 -10.77
CA VAL A 302 10.65 6.61 -9.46
C VAL A 302 9.57 5.95 -8.62
N GLY A 303 9.75 4.67 -8.33
CA GLY A 303 8.87 3.89 -7.47
C GLY A 303 9.44 3.87 -6.07
N VAL A 304 8.62 4.20 -5.07
CA VAL A 304 9.05 4.23 -3.67
C VAL A 304 8.08 3.42 -2.83
N GLY A 305 8.61 2.45 -2.10
CA GLY A 305 7.85 1.64 -1.16
C GLY A 305 8.67 1.33 0.09
N ASP A 306 8.03 0.67 1.04
CA ASP A 306 8.64 0.17 2.27
C ASP A 306 8.50 -1.35 2.41
N THR A 307 7.45 -1.92 1.80
CA THR A 307 7.03 -3.28 2.08
C THR A 307 7.31 -4.21 0.90
N VAL A 308 8.49 -4.85 0.94
CA VAL A 308 8.83 -6.04 0.15
C VAL A 308 9.37 -7.11 1.08
N THR A 309 8.95 -8.36 0.87
CA THR A 309 9.38 -9.49 1.70
C THR A 309 10.02 -10.57 0.84
N SER A 310 10.99 -11.28 1.42
CA SER A 310 11.52 -12.54 0.88
C SER A 310 11.97 -13.46 2.01
N THR A 311 11.38 -14.65 2.07
CA THR A 311 11.67 -15.67 3.08
C THR A 311 11.72 -17.05 2.45
N ARG A 312 12.53 -17.97 2.99
CA ARG A 312 12.48 -19.38 2.58
C ARG A 312 11.13 -20.00 2.99
N SER A 313 10.61 -20.89 2.16
CA SER A 313 9.52 -21.81 2.52
C SER A 313 9.90 -22.66 3.74
N GLU A 314 8.91 -23.26 4.42
CA GLU A 314 9.16 -24.08 5.62
C GLU A 314 10.08 -25.29 5.34
N ASP A 315 9.97 -25.88 4.15
CA ASP A 315 10.83 -26.97 3.68
C ASP A 315 12.18 -26.49 3.11
N GLY A 316 12.37 -25.17 3.01
CA GLY A 316 13.56 -24.54 2.47
C GLY A 316 13.74 -24.68 0.96
N SER A 317 12.77 -25.22 0.23
CA SER A 317 12.92 -25.52 -1.21
C SER A 317 12.87 -24.27 -2.10
N GLU A 318 12.10 -23.25 -1.72
CA GLU A 318 11.86 -22.07 -2.54
C GLU A 318 11.89 -20.75 -1.74
N TRP A 319 12.00 -19.64 -2.46
CA TRP A 319 11.82 -18.29 -1.92
C TRP A 319 10.38 -17.84 -2.08
N LEU A 320 9.73 -17.53 -0.96
CA LEU A 320 8.42 -16.91 -0.91
C LEU A 320 8.59 -15.40 -0.87
N ARG A 321 8.06 -14.71 -1.89
CA ARG A 321 8.26 -13.28 -2.10
C ARG A 321 6.93 -12.56 -2.12
N GLY A 322 6.78 -11.58 -1.23
CA GLY A 322 5.53 -10.83 -1.08
C GLY A 322 5.78 -9.36 -0.79
N GLY A 323 4.79 -8.75 -0.15
CA GLY A 323 4.77 -7.34 0.20
C GLY A 323 3.87 -6.53 -0.73
N SER A 324 3.17 -5.55 -0.16
CA SER A 324 2.16 -4.73 -0.85
C SER A 324 2.76 -3.91 -2.00
N ASP A 325 4.04 -3.56 -1.93
CA ASP A 325 4.68 -2.69 -2.91
C ASP A 325 5.38 -3.47 -4.02
N ARG A 326 5.66 -4.76 -3.79
CA ARG A 326 6.47 -5.59 -4.70
C ARG A 326 5.95 -5.54 -6.13
N GLY A 327 4.65 -5.76 -6.31
CA GLY A 327 4.02 -5.83 -7.62
C GLY A 327 4.23 -4.58 -8.48
N PHE A 328 3.91 -3.40 -7.92
CA PHE A 328 4.05 -2.16 -8.68
C PHE A 328 5.52 -1.76 -8.88
N LEU A 329 6.40 -2.05 -7.92
CA LEU A 329 7.84 -1.79 -8.07
C LEU A 329 8.46 -2.69 -9.15
N THR A 330 8.05 -3.96 -9.23
CA THR A 330 8.45 -4.87 -10.31
C THR A 330 7.94 -4.37 -11.67
N LEU A 331 6.67 -3.99 -11.77
CA LEU A 331 6.13 -3.43 -13.02
C LEU A 331 6.86 -2.15 -13.44
N LEU A 332 7.13 -1.26 -12.50
CA LEU A 332 7.88 -0.03 -12.75
C LEU A 332 9.29 -0.30 -13.28
N GLN A 333 9.99 -1.28 -12.71
CA GLN A 333 11.31 -1.71 -13.17
C GLN A 333 11.24 -2.23 -14.62
N ASP A 334 10.29 -3.12 -14.91
CA ASP A 334 10.18 -3.77 -16.22
C ASP A 334 9.75 -2.78 -17.32
N LEU A 335 8.90 -1.81 -16.98
CA LEU A 335 8.57 -0.70 -17.87
C LEU A 335 9.81 0.13 -18.22
N GLY A 336 10.72 0.34 -17.27
CA GLY A 336 11.98 1.05 -17.51
C GLY A 336 12.89 0.26 -18.44
N ALA A 337 13.06 -1.03 -18.18
CA ALA A 337 13.85 -1.93 -19.02
C ALA A 337 13.32 -1.98 -20.47
N TRP A 338 12.01 -2.03 -20.65
CA TRP A 338 11.39 -2.04 -21.98
C TRP A 338 11.54 -0.71 -22.72
N SER A 339 11.27 0.41 -22.04
CA SER A 339 11.29 1.74 -22.66
C SER A 339 12.70 2.30 -22.87
N GLY A 340 13.71 1.72 -22.22
CA GLY A 340 15.06 2.28 -22.15
C GLY A 340 15.18 3.43 -21.16
N CYS A 341 14.12 3.71 -20.38
CA CYS A 341 14.15 4.67 -19.29
C CYS A 341 14.82 4.04 -18.06
N ALA A 342 15.82 4.72 -17.50
CA ALA A 342 16.52 4.26 -16.31
C ALA A 342 15.68 4.50 -15.05
N ASN A 343 14.52 3.84 -14.92
CA ASN A 343 13.65 3.95 -13.75
C ASN A 343 14.39 3.60 -12.45
N ARG A 344 13.88 4.08 -11.31
CA ARG A 344 14.48 3.88 -9.99
C ARG A 344 13.50 3.26 -9.01
N VAL A 345 13.95 2.21 -8.33
CA VAL A 345 13.25 1.57 -7.21
C VAL A 345 13.93 1.98 -5.90
N VAL A 346 13.20 2.72 -5.07
CA VAL A 346 13.65 3.19 -3.76
C VAL A 346 12.93 2.39 -2.67
N LEU A 347 13.70 1.79 -1.76
CA LEU A 347 13.16 1.15 -0.57
C LEU A 347 13.46 2.01 0.67
N VAL A 348 12.41 2.35 1.41
CA VAL A 348 12.53 3.01 2.72
C VAL A 348 12.50 1.97 3.84
N ASP A 349 13.42 2.09 4.79
CA ASP A 349 13.44 1.25 5.97
C ASP A 349 12.32 1.66 6.94
N SER A 350 11.20 0.93 6.95
CA SER A 350 10.07 1.22 7.83
C SER A 350 10.15 0.57 9.20
N SER A 351 11.26 -0.12 9.53
CA SER A 351 11.43 -0.80 10.82
C SER A 351 11.61 0.13 12.01
N HIS A 352 11.66 1.45 11.79
CA HIS A 352 11.85 2.47 12.83
C HIS A 352 10.55 2.77 13.61
N GLY A 353 9.43 2.19 13.17
CA GLY A 353 8.12 2.34 13.78
C GLY A 353 7.80 1.31 14.88
N GLU A 354 6.51 1.17 15.17
CA GLU A 354 6.00 0.26 16.22
C GLU A 354 5.68 -1.15 15.71
N VAL A 355 5.63 -1.33 14.39
CA VAL A 355 5.28 -2.58 13.72
C VAL A 355 6.56 -3.34 13.37
N ASP A 356 6.56 -4.65 13.62
CA ASP A 356 7.72 -5.51 13.34
C ASP A 356 7.95 -5.63 11.83
N ARG A 357 9.14 -5.20 11.37
CA ARG A 357 9.55 -5.21 9.98
C ARG A 357 11.04 -5.60 9.87
N PRO A 358 11.42 -6.29 8.79
CA PRO A 358 12.83 -6.42 8.43
C PRO A 358 13.49 -5.04 8.32
N ASN A 359 14.73 -4.91 8.79
CA ASN A 359 15.47 -3.65 8.84
C ASN A 359 16.75 -3.70 8.01
N LEU A 360 17.31 -2.52 7.70
CA LEU A 360 18.54 -2.37 6.92
C LEU A 360 19.78 -2.07 7.80
N ALA A 361 19.69 -2.23 9.12
CA ALA A 361 20.71 -1.76 10.07
C ALA A 361 22.06 -2.50 9.91
N ASP A 362 22.05 -3.77 9.52
CA ASP A 362 23.26 -4.57 9.29
C ASP A 362 23.79 -4.50 7.84
N GLY A 363 23.12 -3.70 6.99
CA GLY A 363 23.45 -3.54 5.57
C GLY A 363 23.06 -4.73 4.69
N THR A 364 22.39 -5.75 5.24
CA THR A 364 21.87 -6.90 4.49
C THR A 364 20.41 -6.67 4.07
N LEU A 365 19.92 -7.49 3.13
CA LEU A 365 18.50 -7.48 2.70
C LEU A 365 17.72 -8.66 3.29
N ARG A 366 18.15 -9.21 4.43
CA ARG A 366 17.53 -10.41 5.00
C ARG A 366 16.05 -10.15 5.33
N GLY A 367 15.16 -11.01 4.83
CA GLY A 367 13.72 -10.87 5.02
C GLY A 367 13.05 -9.88 4.05
N ILE A 368 13.84 -9.10 3.32
CA ILE A 368 13.39 -8.07 2.36
C ILE A 368 13.51 -8.61 0.93
N SER A 369 14.68 -9.13 0.59
CA SER A 369 15.03 -9.63 -0.74
C SER A 369 16.02 -10.79 -0.61
N ASP A 370 16.29 -11.46 -1.72
CA ASP A 370 17.17 -12.62 -1.79
C ASP A 370 18.07 -12.58 -3.04
N PRO A 371 19.14 -13.40 -3.11
CA PRO A 371 20.07 -13.36 -4.24
C PRO A 371 19.43 -13.63 -5.61
N GLU A 372 18.29 -14.32 -5.64
CA GLU A 372 17.55 -14.72 -6.84
C GLU A 372 16.38 -13.77 -7.13
N ASP A 373 16.19 -12.71 -6.34
CA ASP A 373 15.06 -11.79 -6.46
C ASP A 373 15.19 -10.96 -7.76
N PRO A 374 14.22 -11.02 -8.68
CA PRO A 374 14.25 -10.24 -9.91
C PRO A 374 14.04 -8.75 -9.66
N LEU A 375 13.38 -8.38 -8.56
CA LEU A 375 13.24 -6.98 -8.17
C LEU A 375 14.60 -6.45 -7.66
N ARG A 376 15.10 -5.41 -8.31
CA ARG A 376 16.35 -4.74 -7.95
C ARG A 376 16.01 -3.45 -7.22
N LEU A 377 16.56 -3.32 -6.01
CA LEU A 377 16.46 -2.11 -5.21
C LEU A 377 17.65 -1.21 -5.53
N ASP A 378 17.41 -0.08 -6.21
CA ASP A 378 18.46 0.82 -6.70
C ASP A 378 18.99 1.72 -5.59
N VAL A 379 18.10 2.19 -4.72
CA VAL A 379 18.41 3.10 -3.60
C VAL A 379 17.74 2.58 -2.34
N LEU A 380 18.49 2.65 -1.23
CA LEU A 380 18.01 2.29 0.10
C LEU A 380 18.02 3.53 0.99
N MET A 381 16.97 3.72 1.80
CA MET A 381 16.89 4.76 2.83
C MET A 381 16.91 4.12 4.23
N PRO A 382 18.10 3.73 4.76
CA PRO A 382 18.20 3.07 6.06
C PRO A 382 17.83 3.96 7.25
N GLY A 383 17.81 5.29 7.06
CA GLY A 383 17.33 6.25 8.06
C GLY A 383 15.80 6.38 8.10
N GLY A 384 15.08 5.52 7.38
CA GLY A 384 13.63 5.43 7.37
C GLY A 384 12.90 6.68 6.91
N PRO A 385 11.63 6.86 7.33
CA PRO A 385 10.79 7.97 6.89
C PRO A 385 11.41 9.35 7.10
N THR A 386 12.11 9.57 8.22
CA THR A 386 12.75 10.86 8.52
C THR A 386 13.82 11.22 7.49
N ALA A 387 14.67 10.26 7.12
CA ALA A 387 15.69 10.47 6.10
C ALA A 387 15.06 10.67 4.72
N TYR A 388 14.03 9.88 4.40
CA TYR A 388 13.30 9.99 3.14
C TYR A 388 12.62 11.37 2.99
N ILE A 389 11.91 11.85 4.02
CA ILE A 389 11.26 13.17 4.02
C ILE A 389 12.29 14.27 3.78
N SER A 390 13.43 14.22 4.47
CA SER A 390 14.51 15.21 4.30
C SER A 390 15.03 15.24 2.86
N TRP A 391 15.24 14.05 2.28
CA TRP A 391 15.64 13.92 0.87
C TRP A 391 14.57 14.45 -0.09
N PHE A 392 13.30 14.12 0.15
CA PHE A 392 12.18 14.52 -0.69
C PHE A 392 11.96 16.04 -0.68
N VAL A 393 12.08 16.68 0.50
CA VAL A 393 12.04 18.14 0.64
C VAL A 393 13.20 18.78 -0.13
N ALA A 394 14.41 18.23 -0.03
CA ALA A 394 15.56 18.75 -0.76
C ALA A 394 15.37 18.61 -2.29
N LEU A 395 14.80 17.50 -2.76
CA LEU A 395 14.44 17.31 -4.17
C LEU A 395 13.42 18.35 -4.63
N ALA A 396 12.36 18.57 -3.86
CA ALA A 396 11.34 19.57 -4.16
C ALA A 396 11.94 20.99 -4.23
N MET A 397 12.90 21.32 -3.36
CA MET A 397 13.63 22.59 -3.40
C MET A 397 14.54 22.71 -4.62
N ALA A 398 15.24 21.65 -5.02
CA ALA A 398 16.13 21.66 -6.18
C ALA A 398 15.39 21.78 -7.51
N ARG A 399 14.09 21.45 -7.53
CA ARG A 399 13.21 21.47 -8.70
C ARG A 399 12.22 22.65 -8.72
N SER A 400 12.20 23.46 -7.66
CA SER A 400 11.48 24.74 -7.60
C SER A 400 12.28 25.82 -8.28
#